data_AF-U1N5G6-F1
#
_entry.id   AF-U1N5G6-F1
#
_cell.length_a   1.000
_cell.length_b   1.000
_cell.length_c   1.000
_cell.angle_alpha   90.00
_cell.angle_beta   90.00
_cell.angle_gamma   90.00
#
_symmetry.space_group_name_H-M   'P 1'
#
loop_
_entity.id
_entity.type
_entity.pdbx_description
1 polymer ?
#
loop_
_entity_poly.entity_id
_entity_poly.type
_entity_poly.pdbx_seq_one_letter_code
_entity_poly.pdbx_strand_id
1 'polypeptide(L)'
;MIPTELRESVPAFDDVRYMNTGASGPTPRSVLEAGQAELESHEWESASDDGPYPHAFNLYDTVRDSIASFIQTTSEEIALTQSTSDG
;
A
#
# COMPACT_ATOMS: atom_id res chain seq x y z
N MET A 1 8.21 -13.56 10.17
CA MET A 1 8.59 -13.38 8.76
C MET A 1 9.81 -14.23 8.46
N ILE A 2 9.79 -15.00 7.37
CA ILE A 2 10.93 -15.81 6.93
C ILE A 2 11.57 -15.11 5.71
N PRO A 3 12.88 -14.80 5.74
CA PRO A 3 13.53 -14.02 4.68
C PRO A 3 13.45 -14.65 3.28
N THR A 4 13.48 -15.99 3.19
CA THR A 4 13.37 -16.71 1.91
C THR A 4 11.99 -16.56 1.30
N GLU A 5 10.93 -16.68 2.10
CA GLU A 5 9.54 -16.47 1.65
C GLU A 5 9.34 -15.03 1.14
N LEU A 6 9.88 -14.04 1.86
CA LEU A 6 9.82 -12.65 1.40
C LEU A 6 10.55 -12.47 0.07
N ARG A 7 11.74 -13.08 -0.08
CA ARG A 7 12.50 -13.01 -1.33
C ARG A 7 11.72 -13.63 -2.50
N GLU A 8 11.12 -14.80 -2.30
CA GLU A 8 10.31 -15.50 -3.31
C GLU A 8 9.07 -14.70 -3.72
N SER A 9 8.55 -13.85 -2.82
CA SER A 9 7.43 -12.97 -3.11
C SER A 9 7.77 -11.79 -4.02
N VAL A 10 9.05 -11.52 -4.32
CA VAL A 10 9.51 -10.37 -5.11
C VAL A 10 10.16 -10.86 -6.43
N PRO A 11 9.44 -10.86 -7.56
CA PRO A 11 9.91 -11.47 -8.82
C PRO A 11 11.24 -10.93 -9.33
N ALA A 12 11.49 -9.62 -9.17
CA ALA A 12 12.70 -8.97 -9.69
C ALA A 12 14.00 -9.60 -9.17
N PHE A 13 13.97 -10.26 -8.01
CA PHE A 13 15.14 -10.87 -7.41
C PHE A 13 15.60 -12.17 -8.09
N ASP A 14 14.78 -12.75 -8.96
CA ASP A 14 15.16 -13.91 -9.78
C ASP A 14 16.13 -13.50 -10.89
N ASP A 15 15.97 -12.28 -11.43
CA ASP A 15 16.75 -11.77 -12.54
C ASP A 15 17.96 -10.94 -12.10
N VAL A 16 17.85 -10.20 -10.99
CA VAL A 16 18.87 -9.23 -10.58
C VAL A 16 19.33 -9.37 -9.13
N ARG A 17 20.61 -9.03 -8.89
CA ARG A 17 21.16 -8.76 -7.56
C ARG A 17 20.93 -7.29 -7.22
N TYR A 18 19.73 -6.98 -6.74
CA TYR A 18 19.34 -5.61 -6.43
C TYR A 18 19.97 -5.13 -5.11
N MET A 19 20.83 -4.11 -5.18
CA MET A 19 21.57 -3.56 -4.02
C MET A 19 21.26 -2.07 -3.77
N ASN A 20 20.16 -1.55 -4.33
CA ASN A 20 19.76 -0.14 -4.23
C ASN A 20 18.46 0.06 -3.43
N THR A 21 18.15 -0.82 -2.48
CA THR A 21 16.90 -0.79 -1.68
C THR A 21 16.74 0.47 -0.83
N GLY A 22 17.81 1.25 -0.64
CA GLY A 22 17.78 2.53 0.08
C GLY A 22 17.17 3.69 -0.73
N ALA A 23 17.13 3.59 -2.06
CA ALA A 23 16.50 4.61 -2.91
C ALA A 23 15.04 4.27 -3.22
N SER A 24 14.80 3.02 -3.62
CA SER A 24 13.50 2.42 -3.85
C SER A 24 13.68 0.90 -3.85
N GLY A 25 12.60 0.12 -3.73
CA GLY A 25 12.67 -1.34 -3.71
C GLY A 25 11.73 -1.98 -4.71
N PRO A 26 12.12 -3.08 -5.36
CA PRO A 26 11.15 -3.91 -6.07
C PRO A 26 10.08 -4.41 -5.09
N THR A 27 8.84 -4.43 -5.55
CA THR A 27 7.65 -4.62 -4.71
C THR A 27 7.28 -6.11 -4.59
N PRO A 28 6.92 -6.62 -3.39
CA PRO A 28 6.31 -7.93 -3.24
C PRO A 28 4.99 -8.06 -4.01
N ARG A 29 4.70 -9.24 -4.56
CA ARG A 29 3.46 -9.48 -5.32
C ARG A 29 2.20 -9.03 -4.57
N SER A 30 2.11 -9.36 -3.28
CA SER A 30 0.94 -9.02 -2.45
C SER A 30 0.66 -7.51 -2.36
N VAL A 31 1.70 -6.68 -2.37
CA VAL A 31 1.55 -5.21 -2.33
C VAL A 31 1.08 -4.67 -3.68
N LEU A 32 1.63 -5.20 -4.78
CA LEU A 32 1.20 -4.83 -6.13
C LEU A 32 -0.26 -5.26 -6.38
N GLU A 33 -0.58 -6.50 -6.03
CA GLU A 33 -1.92 -7.08 -6.19
C GLU A 33 -2.96 -6.33 -5.37
N ALA A 34 -2.64 -5.92 -4.13
CA ALA A 34 -3.55 -5.10 -3.32
C ALA A 34 -3.83 -3.73 -3.96
N GLY A 35 -2.80 -3.07 -4.51
CA GLY A 35 -2.98 -1.80 -5.22
C GLY A 35 -3.81 -1.95 -6.50
N GLN A 36 -3.63 -3.04 -7.24
CA GLN A 36 -4.43 -3.33 -8.44
C GLN A 36 -5.88 -3.64 -8.09
N ALA A 37 -6.12 -4.47 -7.08
CA ALA A 37 -7.46 -4.79 -6.61
C ALA A 37 -8.22 -3.54 -6.15
N GLU A 38 -7.56 -2.64 -5.43
CA GLU A 38 -8.21 -1.39 -4.99
C GLU A 38 -8.58 -0.48 -6.18
N LEU A 39 -7.75 -0.40 -7.21
CA LEU A 39 -8.11 0.32 -8.44
C LEU A 39 -9.34 -0.30 -9.12
N GLU A 40 -9.40 -1.64 -9.20
CA GLU A 40 -10.56 -2.34 -9.76
C GLU A 40 -11.83 -2.12 -8.92
N SER A 41 -11.74 -2.25 -7.60
CA SER A 41 -12.85 -1.98 -6.69
C SER A 41 -13.33 -0.54 -6.78
N HIS A 42 -12.42 0.44 -6.84
CA HIS A 42 -12.79 1.84 -7.00
C HIS A 42 -13.46 2.11 -8.36
N GLU A 43 -12.96 1.55 -9.46
CA GLU A 43 -13.45 1.86 -10.80
C GLU A 43 -14.71 1.07 -11.21
N TRP A 44 -14.85 -0.17 -10.74
CA TRP A 44 -15.94 -1.06 -11.18
C TRP A 44 -16.97 -1.30 -10.09
N GLU A 45 -16.54 -1.53 -8.85
CA GLU A 45 -17.43 -2.02 -7.79
C GLU A 45 -18.09 -0.85 -7.05
N SER A 46 -17.36 0.23 -6.77
CA SER A 46 -17.85 1.37 -5.99
C SER A 46 -19.09 2.02 -6.63
N ALA A 47 -19.22 1.97 -7.95
CA ALA A 47 -20.37 2.49 -8.69
C ALA A 47 -21.67 1.74 -8.40
N SER A 48 -21.58 0.51 -7.92
CA SER A 48 -22.72 -0.33 -7.53
C SER A 48 -23.06 -0.28 -6.05
N ASP A 49 -22.27 0.45 -5.25
CA ASP A 49 -22.44 0.65 -3.81
C ASP A 49 -22.79 2.13 -3.50
N ASP A 50 -22.31 2.69 -2.40
CA ASP A 50 -22.48 4.09 -2.00
C ASP A 50 -21.76 5.11 -2.93
N GLY A 51 -20.97 4.63 -3.91
CA GLY A 51 -20.28 5.43 -4.91
C GLY A 51 -18.76 5.58 -4.68
N PRO A 52 -18.03 6.14 -5.65
CA PRO A 52 -16.56 6.22 -5.61
C PRO A 52 -16.04 7.15 -4.50
N TYR A 53 -16.76 8.24 -4.18
CA TYR A 53 -16.31 9.16 -3.14
C TYR A 53 -16.40 8.57 -1.73
N PRO A 54 -17.55 8.01 -1.28
CA PRO A 54 -17.59 7.33 0.02
C PRO A 54 -16.59 6.19 0.12
N HIS A 55 -16.43 5.39 -0.94
CA HIS A 55 -15.42 4.32 -1.02
C HIS A 55 -14.00 4.86 -0.75
N ALA A 56 -13.58 5.89 -1.48
CA ALA A 56 -12.27 6.50 -1.31
C ALA A 56 -12.05 7.12 0.09
N PHE A 57 -13.07 7.79 0.66
CA PHE A 57 -12.97 8.35 2.01
C PHE A 57 -12.85 7.26 3.09
N ASN A 58 -13.63 6.18 2.98
CA ASN A 58 -13.53 5.03 3.88
C ASN A 58 -12.15 4.35 3.79
N LEU A 59 -11.57 4.28 2.58
CA LEU A 59 -10.21 3.78 2.40
C LEU A 59 -9.18 4.66 3.11
N TYR A 60 -9.29 6.00 3.01
CA TYR A 60 -8.39 6.90 3.71
C TYR A 60 -8.41 6.69 5.22
N ASP A 61 -9.59 6.52 5.81
CA ASP A 61 -9.72 6.30 7.26
C ASP A 61 -9.13 4.94 7.66
N THR A 62 -9.40 3.89 6.89
CA THR A 62 -8.83 2.54 7.10
C THR A 62 -7.29 2.55 7.02
N VAL A 63 -6.72 3.29 6.06
CA VAL A 63 -5.26 3.42 5.89
C VAL A 63 -4.66 4.20 7.06
N ARG A 64 -5.29 5.30 7.50
CA ARG A 64 -4.82 6.07 8.67
C ARG A 64 -4.83 5.21 9.93
N ASP A 65 -5.89 4.45 10.19
CA ASP A 65 -5.98 3.55 11.34
C ASP A 65 -4.88 2.47 11.32
N SER A 66 -4.61 1.91 10.15
CA SER A 66 -3.55 0.90 9.97
C SER A 66 -2.15 1.47 10.25
N ILE A 67 -1.85 2.66 9.73
CA ILE A 67 -0.58 3.36 9.98
C ILE A 67 -0.45 3.75 11.44
N ALA A 68 -1.52 4.30 12.02
CA ALA A 68 -1.57 4.72 13.42
C ALA A 68 -1.27 3.55 14.36
N SER A 69 -1.88 2.39 14.11
CA SER A 69 -1.58 1.15 14.83
C SER A 69 -0.12 0.73 14.69
N PHE A 70 0.45 0.82 13.49
CA PHE A 70 1.84 0.44 13.22
C PHE A 70 2.86 1.32 13.98
N ILE A 71 2.63 2.63 14.03
CA ILE A 71 3.53 3.58 14.71
C ILE A 71 3.10 3.97 16.13
N GLN A 72 2.04 3.34 16.65
CA GLN A 72 1.53 3.48 18.02
C GLN A 72 1.03 4.91 18.35
N THR A 73 0.19 5.46 17.47
CA THR A 73 -0.40 6.81 17.57
C THR A 73 -1.90 6.77 17.24
N THR A 74 -2.62 7.91 17.15
CA THR A 74 -4.03 7.94 16.70
C THR A 74 -4.17 8.31 15.22
N SER A 75 -5.28 7.94 14.57
CA SER A 75 -5.47 8.23 13.14
C SER A 75 -5.59 9.72 12.83
N GLU A 76 -6.04 10.54 13.79
CA GLU A 76 -6.06 12.01 13.66
C GLU A 76 -4.67 12.63 13.58
N GLU A 77 -3.63 11.91 14.04
CA GLU A 77 -2.23 12.33 13.96
C GLU A 77 -1.56 11.93 12.63
N ILE A 78 -2.28 11.22 11.74
CA ILE A 78 -1.76 10.72 10.46
C ILE A 78 -2.22 11.57 9.27
N ALA A 79 -1.28 12.29 8.67
CA ALA A 79 -1.43 12.87 7.34
C ALA A 79 -0.92 11.92 6.24
N LEU A 80 -1.66 11.80 5.13
CA LEU A 80 -1.25 11.03 3.96
C LEU A 80 -0.72 12.00 2.89
N THR A 81 0.59 11.94 2.61
CA THR A 81 1.29 12.83 1.66
C THR A 81 1.90 12.03 0.50
N GLN A 82 2.46 12.72 -0.50
CA GLN A 82 2.97 12.06 -1.72
C GLN A 82 4.39 11.50 -1.56
N SER A 83 5.17 11.99 -0.58
CA SER A 83 6.54 11.55 -0.31
C SER A 83 7.07 12.14 1.01
N THR A 84 8.25 11.69 1.45
CA THR A 84 8.97 12.29 2.59
C THR A 84 9.38 13.75 2.36
N SER A 85 9.54 14.19 1.10
CA SER A 85 9.87 15.59 0.80
C SER A 85 8.64 16.51 0.82
N ASP A 86 7.45 15.93 0.70
CA ASP A 86 6.16 16.64 0.68
C ASP A 86 5.59 16.84 2.09
N GLY A 87 5.80 15.86 2.99
CA GLY A 87 5.39 15.93 4.40
C GLY A 87 6.34 16.72 5.28
#